data_AF-A0A523WK77-F1
#
_entry.id   AF-A0A523WK77-F1
#
_cell.length_a   1.000
_cell.length_b   1.000
_cell.length_c   1.000
_cell.angle_alpha   90.00
_cell.angle_beta   90.00
_cell.angle_gamma   90.00
#
_symmetry.space_group_name_H-M   'P 1'
#
loop_
_entity.id
_entity.type
_entity.pdbx_description
1 polymer ?
#
loop_
_entity_poly.entity_id
_entity_poly.type
_entity_poly.pdbx_seq_one_letter_code
_entity_poly.pdbx_strand_id
1 'polypeptide(L)'
;MSGASAAMMSTADSQLLVTTSAISEDIYHQMMNKEASQKRLVRISRVGTVCIGMVAFILAITAKQLVYWLVLYAWAGLGASFGPALLLTLWWKKTTKWGVLSGMIVGTVTVLIWYNVPILKNFLYELIPGFFFALLAIVVVSLLGKRKTAEL
;
A
#
# COMPACT_ATOMS: atom_id res chain seq x y z
N MET A 1 -17.94 -15.50 -22.93
CA MET A 1 -17.69 -15.58 -21.47
C MET A 1 -16.31 -16.15 -21.14
N SER A 2 -15.73 -17.05 -21.96
CA SER A 2 -14.39 -17.64 -21.71
C SER A 2 -13.24 -16.63 -21.64
N GLY A 3 -13.26 -15.57 -22.47
CA GLY A 3 -12.20 -14.55 -22.49
C GLY A 3 -12.15 -13.69 -21.21
N ALA A 4 -13.30 -13.29 -20.67
CA ALA A 4 -13.36 -12.48 -19.45
C ALA A 4 -12.85 -13.27 -18.23
N SER A 5 -13.23 -14.55 -18.10
CA SER A 5 -12.73 -15.43 -17.05
C SER A 5 -11.23 -15.67 -17.17
N ALA A 6 -10.71 -15.90 -18.38
CA ALA A 6 -9.27 -16.06 -18.60
C ALA A 6 -8.47 -14.80 -18.21
N ALA A 7 -8.96 -13.61 -18.57
CA ALA A 7 -8.33 -12.35 -18.19
C ALA A 7 -8.30 -12.12 -16.67
N MET A 8 -9.39 -12.46 -15.96
CA MET A 8 -9.43 -12.40 -14.50
C MET A 8 -8.45 -13.37 -13.85
N MET A 9 -8.36 -14.60 -14.35
CA MET A 9 -7.40 -15.61 -13.84
C MET A 9 -5.96 -15.14 -14.05
N SER A 10 -5.61 -14.65 -15.24
CA SER A 10 -4.26 -14.13 -15.51
C SER A 10 -3.87 -12.94 -14.62
N THR A 11 -4.84 -12.07 -14.29
CA THR A 11 -4.62 -10.94 -13.39
C THR A 11 -4.41 -11.44 -11.95
N ALA A 12 -5.26 -12.37 -11.49
CA ALA A 12 -5.15 -12.97 -10.16
C ALA A 12 -3.81 -13.69 -9.97
N ASP A 13 -3.36 -14.46 -10.97
CA ASP A 13 -2.07 -15.15 -10.94
C ASP A 13 -0.92 -14.16 -10.81
N SER A 14 -0.95 -13.07 -11.57
CA SER A 14 0.08 -12.02 -11.53
C SER A 14 0.12 -11.35 -10.14
N GLN A 15 -1.02 -11.01 -9.56
CA GLN A 15 -1.09 -10.38 -8.24
C GLN A 15 -0.62 -11.34 -7.12
N LEU A 16 -0.96 -12.62 -7.23
CA LEU A 16 -0.53 -13.65 -6.29
C LEU A 16 0.99 -13.85 -6.36
N LEU A 17 1.56 -13.90 -7.57
CA LEU A 17 3.01 -13.99 -7.77
C LEU A 17 3.74 -12.78 -7.21
N VAL A 18 3.25 -11.57 -7.46
CA VAL A 18 3.84 -10.33 -6.90
C VAL A 18 3.81 -10.34 -5.38
N THR A 19 2.67 -10.69 -4.79
CA THR A 19 2.51 -10.71 -3.32
C THR A 19 3.41 -11.77 -2.67
N THR A 20 3.46 -12.97 -3.25
CA THR A 20 4.28 -14.07 -2.72
C THR A 20 5.77 -13.80 -2.87
N SER A 21 6.17 -13.09 -3.93
CA SER A 21 7.56 -12.65 -4.14
C SER A 21 7.97 -11.58 -3.15
N ALA A 22 7.11 -10.60 -2.86
CA ALA A 22 7.36 -9.60 -1.82
C ALA A 22 7.53 -10.27 -0.44
N ILE A 23 6.74 -11.29 -0.13
CA ILE A 23 6.89 -12.05 1.12
C ILE A 23 8.21 -12.82 1.15
N SER A 24 8.60 -13.52 0.08
CA SER A 24 9.85 -14.30 0.08
C SER A 24 11.10 -13.42 0.03
N GLU A 25 11.07 -12.34 -0.75
CA GLU A 25 12.25 -11.53 -1.04
C GLU A 25 12.38 -10.34 -0.09
N ASP A 26 11.32 -9.54 0.09
CA ASP A 26 11.40 -8.35 0.94
C ASP A 26 11.31 -8.73 2.42
N ILE A 27 10.31 -9.54 2.79
CA ILE A 27 10.10 -9.89 4.21
C ILE A 27 11.11 -10.96 4.63
N TYR A 28 11.15 -12.11 3.93
CA TYR A 28 11.96 -13.22 4.40
C TYR A 28 13.45 -13.03 4.09
N HIS A 29 13.83 -12.75 2.85
CA HIS A 29 15.25 -12.63 2.48
C HIS A 29 15.86 -11.34 3.05
N GLN A 30 15.30 -10.16 2.77
CA GLN A 30 15.92 -8.90 3.20
C GLN A 30 15.79 -8.61 4.71
N MET A 31 14.64 -8.91 5.34
CA MET A 31 14.41 -8.57 6.76
C MET A 31 14.75 -9.71 7.73
N MET A 32 14.49 -10.98 7.40
CA MET A 32 14.67 -12.10 8.35
C MET A 32 15.97 -12.88 8.15
N ASN A 33 16.31 -13.27 6.93
CA ASN A 33 17.47 -14.11 6.64
C ASN A 33 18.10 -13.81 5.27
N LYS A 34 19.10 -12.92 5.29
CA LYS A 34 19.83 -12.44 4.10
C LYS A 34 20.73 -13.48 3.43
N GLU A 35 20.94 -14.63 4.07
CA GLU A 35 21.75 -15.72 3.53
C GLU A 35 20.88 -16.92 3.07
N ALA A 36 19.57 -16.69 2.93
CA ALA A 36 18.67 -17.75 2.51
C ALA A 36 18.98 -18.23 1.08
N SER A 37 19.16 -19.55 0.93
CA SER A 37 19.38 -20.14 -0.39
C SER A 37 18.15 -20.03 -1.30
N GLN A 38 18.37 -19.95 -2.61
CA GLN A 38 17.31 -19.87 -3.63
C GLN A 38 16.27 -21.00 -3.50
N LYS A 39 16.70 -22.23 -3.19
CA LYS A 39 15.78 -23.36 -2.96
C LYS A 39 14.82 -23.10 -1.78
N ARG A 40 15.29 -22.40 -0.74
CA ARG A 40 14.49 -22.05 0.43
C ARG A 40 13.51 -20.91 0.10
N LEU A 41 13.94 -19.92 -0.66
CA LEU A 41 13.09 -18.81 -1.12
C LEU A 41 11.93 -19.33 -1.98
N VAL A 42 12.20 -20.21 -2.94
CA VAL A 42 11.14 -20.85 -3.76
C VAL A 42 10.15 -21.64 -2.90
N ARG A 43 10.64 -22.36 -1.88
CA ARG A 43 9.75 -23.10 -0.95
C ARG A 43 8.85 -22.15 -0.17
N ILE A 44 9.40 -21.03 0.32
CA ILE A 44 8.64 -20.01 1.06
C ILE A 44 7.62 -19.33 0.15
N SER A 45 8.01 -18.98 -1.08
CA SER A 45 7.08 -18.43 -2.08
C SER A 45 5.92 -19.37 -2.33
N ARG A 46 6.16 -20.68 -2.58
CA ARG A 46 5.09 -21.67 -2.77
C ARG A 46 4.15 -21.81 -1.57
N VAL A 47 4.70 -21.85 -0.36
CA VAL A 47 3.88 -21.88 0.87
C VAL A 47 3.06 -20.60 0.99
N GLY A 48 3.68 -19.44 0.72
CA GLY A 48 3.01 -18.15 0.66
C GLY A 48 1.86 -18.14 -0.34
N THR A 49 2.03 -18.71 -1.53
CA THR A 49 0.99 -18.81 -2.57
C THR A 49 -0.23 -19.55 -2.04
N VAL A 50 -0.02 -20.71 -1.41
CA VAL A 50 -1.10 -21.51 -0.85
C VAL A 50 -1.79 -20.78 0.30
N CYS A 51 -1.03 -20.17 1.22
CA CYS A 51 -1.59 -19.43 2.35
C CYS A 51 -2.41 -18.22 1.89
N ILE A 52 -1.88 -17.39 1.00
CA ILE A 52 -2.57 -16.20 0.47
C ILE A 52 -3.79 -16.62 -0.34
N GLY A 53 -3.67 -17.64 -1.18
CA GLY A 53 -4.80 -18.19 -1.94
C GLY A 53 -5.93 -18.69 -1.04
N MET A 54 -5.59 -19.35 0.07
CA MET A 54 -6.57 -19.80 1.06
C MET A 54 -7.27 -18.63 1.76
N VAL A 55 -6.52 -17.60 2.18
CA VAL A 55 -7.09 -16.38 2.76
C VAL A 55 -8.00 -15.66 1.76
N ALA A 56 -7.56 -15.52 0.51
CA ALA A 56 -8.35 -14.90 -0.55
C ALA A 56 -9.65 -15.68 -0.83
N PHE A 57 -9.58 -17.01 -0.85
CA PHE A 57 -10.76 -17.87 -1.01
C PHE A 57 -11.76 -17.71 0.15
N ILE A 58 -11.28 -17.70 1.40
CA ILE A 58 -12.12 -17.48 2.58
C ILE A 58 -12.78 -16.10 2.53
N LEU A 59 -12.02 -15.06 2.19
CA LEU A 59 -12.56 -13.71 2.03
C LEU A 59 -13.59 -13.65 0.91
N ALA A 60 -13.36 -14.33 -0.22
CA ALA A 60 -14.29 -14.36 -1.35
C ALA A 60 -15.65 -14.97 -0.98
N ILE A 61 -15.68 -16.04 -0.18
CA ILE A 61 -16.94 -16.69 0.23
C ILE A 61 -17.64 -16.00 1.42
N THR A 62 -16.90 -15.25 2.23
CA THR A 62 -17.43 -14.58 3.44
C THR A 62 -17.73 -13.09 3.26
N ALA A 63 -17.22 -12.47 2.20
CA ALA A 63 -17.41 -11.04 1.94
C ALA A 63 -18.88 -10.69 1.75
N LYS A 64 -19.41 -9.86 2.65
CA LYS A 64 -20.78 -9.32 2.59
C LYS A 64 -20.88 -8.04 1.76
N GLN A 65 -19.76 -7.32 1.64
CA GLN A 65 -19.66 -6.08 0.87
C GLN A 65 -19.14 -6.36 -0.53
N LEU A 66 -19.50 -5.51 -1.49
CA LEU A 66 -18.90 -5.55 -2.81
C LEU A 66 -17.38 -5.39 -2.67
N VAL A 67 -16.63 -6.40 -3.16
CA VAL A 67 -15.17 -6.40 -3.20
C VAL A 67 -14.64 -5.12 -3.84
N TYR A 68 -15.37 -4.57 -4.81
CA TYR A 68 -15.10 -3.28 -5.43
C TYR A 68 -14.89 -2.14 -4.40
N TRP A 69 -15.79 -1.98 -3.44
CA TRP A 69 -15.68 -0.93 -2.43
C TRP A 69 -14.51 -1.15 -1.47
N LEU A 70 -14.24 -2.42 -1.12
CA LEU A 70 -13.11 -2.77 -0.26
C LEU A 70 -11.78 -2.44 -0.96
N VAL A 71 -11.69 -2.75 -2.26
CA VAL A 71 -10.51 -2.46 -3.08
C VAL A 71 -10.34 -0.96 -3.24
N LEU A 72 -11.39 -0.20 -3.58
CA LEU A 72 -11.32 1.27 -3.66
C LEU A 72 -10.82 1.89 -2.36
N TYR A 73 -11.36 1.44 -1.23
CA TYR A 73 -10.95 1.92 0.09
C TYR A 73 -9.48 1.63 0.40
N ALA A 74 -8.99 0.43 0.10
CA ALA A 74 -7.58 0.08 0.25
C ALA A 74 -6.67 0.94 -0.64
N TRP A 75 -7.08 1.16 -1.90
CA TRP A 75 -6.38 2.04 -2.83
C TRP A 75 -6.41 3.50 -2.40
N ALA A 76 -7.48 3.97 -1.77
CA ALA A 76 -7.55 5.32 -1.21
C ALA A 76 -6.49 5.51 -0.12
N GLY A 77 -6.35 4.54 0.79
CA GLY A 77 -5.33 4.55 1.83
C GLY A 77 -3.92 4.57 1.25
N LEU A 78 -3.63 3.66 0.32
CA LEU A 78 -2.33 3.61 -0.35
C LEU A 78 -2.03 4.90 -1.13
N GLY A 79 -3.00 5.41 -1.89
CA GLY A 79 -2.85 6.62 -2.69
C GLY A 79 -2.63 7.87 -1.84
N ALA A 80 -3.35 8.01 -0.72
CA ALA A 80 -3.18 9.12 0.21
C ALA A 80 -1.83 9.10 0.92
N SER A 81 -1.29 7.92 1.21
CA SER A 81 -0.02 7.78 1.94
C SER A 81 1.20 7.87 1.03
N PHE A 82 1.20 7.14 -0.09
CA PHE A 82 2.33 7.09 -1.00
C PHE A 82 2.31 8.17 -2.07
N GLY A 83 1.15 8.61 -2.53
CA GLY A 83 1.03 9.59 -3.63
C GLY A 83 1.74 10.92 -3.31
N PRO A 84 1.39 11.62 -2.22
CA PRO A 84 2.03 12.88 -1.83
C PRO A 84 3.51 12.70 -1.49
N ALA A 85 3.86 11.60 -0.84
CA ALA A 85 5.23 11.24 -0.51
C ALA A 85 6.10 11.09 -1.76
N LEU A 86 5.64 10.34 -2.75
CA LEU A 86 6.36 10.10 -4.00
C LEU A 86 6.49 11.39 -4.81
N LEU A 87 5.41 12.16 -4.95
CA LEU A 87 5.41 13.42 -5.69
C LEU A 87 6.39 14.44 -5.10
N LEU A 88 6.34 14.66 -3.78
CA LEU A 88 7.23 15.63 -3.14
C LEU A 88 8.67 15.15 -3.08
N THR A 89 8.92 13.85 -2.95
CA THR A 89 10.29 13.31 -2.96
C THR A 89 10.95 13.49 -4.32
N LEU A 90 10.20 13.31 -5.42
CA LEU A 90 10.74 13.44 -6.78
C LEU A 90 10.86 14.90 -7.24
N TRP A 91 9.90 15.76 -6.91
CA TRP A 91 9.81 17.11 -7.48
C TRP A 91 10.23 18.23 -6.51
N TRP A 92 10.31 17.97 -5.20
CA TRP A 92 10.61 18.99 -4.20
C TRP A 92 11.87 18.68 -3.40
N LYS A 93 12.93 19.46 -3.65
CA LYS A 93 14.26 19.26 -3.05
C LYS A 93 14.33 19.45 -1.53
N LYS A 94 13.28 20.03 -0.93
CA LYS A 94 13.22 20.29 0.53
C LYS A 94 12.56 19.14 1.31
N THR A 95 12.12 18.07 0.65
CA THR A 95 11.49 16.93 1.29
C THR A 95 12.43 16.24 2.27
N THR A 96 11.96 16.01 3.50
CA THR A 96 12.74 15.34 4.57
C THR A 96 12.20 13.96 4.87
N LYS A 97 13.06 13.05 5.40
CA LYS A 97 12.64 11.69 5.81
C LYS A 97 11.48 11.72 6.82
N TRP A 98 11.58 12.61 7.83
CA TRP A 98 10.54 12.78 8.84
C TRP A 98 9.26 13.41 8.27
N GLY A 99 9.40 14.32 7.30
CA GLY A 99 8.27 14.88 6.56
C GLY A 99 7.51 13.80 5.79
N VAL A 100 8.21 12.97 5.02
CA VAL A 100 7.60 11.84 4.29
C VAL A 100 6.89 10.88 5.23
N LEU A 101 7.54 10.46 6.32
CA LEU A 101 6.94 9.55 7.30
C LEU A 101 5.68 10.15 7.93
N SER A 102 5.74 11.43 8.33
CA SER A 102 4.57 12.12 8.89
C SER A 102 3.41 12.20 7.88
N GLY A 103 3.70 12.46 6.61
CA GLY A 103 2.73 12.45 5.52
C GLY A 103 2.05 11.10 5.33
N MET A 104 2.84 10.03 5.28
CA MET A 104 2.32 8.67 5.13
C MET A 104 1.37 8.30 6.28
N ILE A 105 1.72 8.67 7.52
CA ILE A 105 0.88 8.43 8.69
C ILE A 105 -0.39 9.27 8.62
N VAL A 106 -0.27 10.58 8.39
CA VAL A 106 -1.42 11.50 8.33
C VAL A 106 -2.38 11.13 7.20
N GLY A 107 -1.88 10.77 6.02
CA GLY A 107 -2.70 10.31 4.89
C GLY A 107 -3.48 9.04 5.22
N THR A 108 -2.80 8.02 5.76
CA THR A 108 -3.43 6.76 6.17
C THR A 108 -4.53 7.03 7.20
N VAL A 109 -4.19 7.74 8.27
CA VAL A 109 -5.11 8.02 9.39
C VAL A 109 -6.30 8.84 8.92
N THR A 110 -6.08 9.83 8.05
CA THR A 110 -7.17 10.63 7.48
C THR A 110 -8.13 9.75 6.70
N VAL A 111 -7.65 8.87 5.83
CA VAL A 111 -8.52 7.94 5.07
C VAL A 111 -9.32 7.03 6.00
N LEU A 112 -8.68 6.49 7.05
CA LEU A 112 -9.35 5.65 8.04
C LEU A 112 -10.47 6.42 8.75
N ILE A 113 -10.20 7.64 9.22
CA ILE A 113 -11.21 8.46 9.91
C ILE A 113 -12.32 8.87 8.94
N TRP A 114 -11.97 9.32 7.73
CA TRP A 114 -12.93 9.85 6.76
C TRP A 114 -13.94 8.79 6.31
N TYR A 115 -13.47 7.56 6.09
CA TYR A 115 -14.34 6.45 5.69
C TYR A 115 -15.26 5.96 6.81
N ASN A 116 -14.81 6.01 8.07
CA ASN A 116 -15.58 5.51 9.20
C ASN A 116 -16.61 6.53 9.74
N VAL A 117 -16.50 7.81 9.36
CA VAL A 117 -17.47 8.84 9.73
C VAL A 117 -18.52 9.00 8.63
N PRO A 118 -19.81 8.66 8.86
CA PRO A 118 -20.83 8.61 7.80
C PRO A 118 -21.05 9.94 7.07
N ILE A 119 -20.97 11.06 7.79
CA ILE A 119 -21.14 12.41 7.23
C ILE A 119 -20.02 12.71 6.23
N LEU A 120 -18.77 12.37 6.59
CA LEU A 120 -17.59 12.63 5.78
C LEU A 120 -17.54 11.72 4.56
N LYS A 121 -17.82 10.43 4.75
CA LYS A 121 -17.87 9.42 3.68
C LYS A 121 -18.86 9.79 2.57
N ASN A 122 -20.03 10.30 2.94
CA ASN A 122 -21.06 10.69 1.97
C ASN A 122 -20.79 12.05 1.32
N PHE A 123 -19.92 12.86 1.92
CA PHE A 123 -19.60 14.19 1.41
C PHE A 123 -18.54 14.15 0.31
N LEU A 124 -17.44 13.44 0.54
CA LEU A 124 -16.32 13.42 -0.40
C LEU A 124 -15.56 12.09 -0.31
N TYR A 125 -15.11 11.62 -1.48
CA TYR A 125 -14.25 10.44 -1.56
C TYR A 125 -12.97 10.60 -0.73
N GLU A 126 -12.72 9.66 0.18
CA GLU A 126 -11.71 9.70 1.24
C GLU A 126 -10.26 9.88 0.75
N LEU A 127 -9.95 9.52 -0.49
CA LEU A 127 -8.63 9.74 -1.09
C LEU A 127 -8.28 11.23 -1.18
N ILE A 128 -9.23 12.08 -1.58
CA ILE A 128 -9.00 13.51 -1.82
C ILE A 128 -8.51 14.24 -0.54
N PRO A 129 -9.25 14.17 0.59
CA PRO A 129 -8.80 14.79 1.82
C PRO A 129 -7.55 14.10 2.38
N GLY A 130 -7.46 12.77 2.29
CA GLY A 130 -6.28 12.02 2.72
C GLY A 130 -5.01 12.49 2.04
N PHE A 131 -5.06 12.64 0.72
CA PHE A 131 -3.96 13.14 -0.09
C PHE A 131 -3.59 14.59 0.27
N PHE A 132 -4.58 15.46 0.45
CA PHE A 132 -4.37 16.86 0.81
C PHE A 132 -3.70 17.02 2.18
N PHE A 133 -4.20 16.33 3.21
CA PHE A 133 -3.62 16.40 4.55
C PHE A 133 -2.25 15.75 4.63
N ALA A 134 -2.01 14.66 3.91
CA ALA A 134 -0.68 14.07 3.76
C ALA A 134 0.30 15.06 3.11
N LEU A 135 -0.09 15.73 2.03
CA LEU A 135 0.74 16.74 1.37
C LEU A 135 1.09 17.89 2.32
N LEU A 136 0.09 18.42 3.03
CA LEU A 136 0.31 19.46 4.04
C LEU A 136 1.26 19.02 5.14
N ALA A 137 1.08 17.80 5.68
CA ALA A 137 1.95 17.25 6.71
C ALA A 137 3.40 17.15 6.22
N ILE A 138 3.63 16.65 5.01
CA ILE A 138 4.98 16.55 4.44
C ILE A 138 5.60 17.93 4.29
N VAL A 139 4.85 18.91 3.78
CA VAL A 139 5.35 20.27 3.58
C VAL A 139 5.69 20.92 4.92
N VAL A 140 4.77 20.91 5.87
CA VAL A 140 4.95 21.53 7.19
C VAL A 140 6.13 20.89 7.92
N VAL A 141 6.16 19.56 8.04
CA VAL A 141 7.22 18.87 8.78
C VAL A 141 8.56 18.96 8.05
N SER A 142 8.58 19.00 6.72
CA SER A 142 9.83 19.19 5.97
C SER A 142 10.38 20.61 6.05
N LEU A 143 9.52 21.62 6.21
CA LEU A 143 9.96 23.01 6.44
C LEU A 143 10.46 23.22 7.87
N LEU A 144 9.83 22.57 8.86
CA LEU A 144 10.25 22.60 10.25
C LEU A 144 11.49 21.73 10.51
N GLY A 145 11.66 20.66 9.73
CA GLY A 145 12.79 19.75 9.82
C GLY A 145 14.07 20.37 9.27
N LYS A 146 15.12 20.46 10.09
CA LYS A 146 16.46 20.83 9.61
C LYS A 146 16.94 19.82 8.58
N ARG A 147 17.29 20.30 7.39
CA ARG A 147 17.91 19.54 6.30
C ARG A 147 19.14 18.81 6.85
N LYS A 148 19.04 17.51 7.12
CA LYS A 148 20.25 16.68 7.09
C LYS A 148 20.53 16.48 5.62
N THR A 149 21.39 17.35 5.07
CA THR A 149 22.03 17.19 3.77
C THR A 149 22.46 15.73 3.68
N ALA A 150 21.79 14.95 2.84
CA ALA A 150 22.37 13.71 2.38
C ALA A 150 23.52 14.14 1.48
N GLU A 151 24.72 14.19 2.06
CA GLU A 151 25.95 14.06 1.30
C GLU A 151 25.83 12.75 0.51
N LEU A 152 25.93 12.88 -0.81
CA LEU A 152 26.18 11.78 -1.74
C LEU A 152 27.68 11.52 -1.77
#